data_AF-A0A3B9H5S0-F1
#
_entry.id   AF-A0A3B9H5S0-F1
#
_cell.length_a   1.000
_cell.length_b   1.000
_cell.length_c   1.000
_cell.angle_alpha   90.00
_cell.angle_beta   90.00
_cell.angle_gamma   90.00
#
_symmetry.space_group_name_H-M   'P 1'
#
loop_
_entity.id
_entity.type
_entity.pdbx_description
1 polymer ?
#
loop_
_entity_poly.entity_id
_entity_poly.type
_entity_poly.pdbx_seq_one_letter_code
_entity_poly.pdbx_strand_id
1 'polypeptide(L)'
;EDDPRNPATIADNVGDNVGDVAGMGADLFGSYVATMLAAMVLGNYVIRDIASASGEAFTDSFGGLGPILMPVLIAGVGLIFSIVGTWVIRIKNNEAKEKQVQGAFNLGNWGSIVLTGIASYFIIQYMLPPVMEMKFFGEGFQTITSMNVFYAVLIGLAVGGLIAMLTEYYT
;
A
#
# COMPACT_ATOMS: atom_id res chain seq x y z
N GLU A 1 15.78 19.48 -28.19
CA GLU A 1 14.81 19.32 -27.11
C GLU A 1 14.75 20.65 -26.39
N ASP A 2 13.56 21.18 -26.12
CA ASP A 2 13.36 22.49 -25.48
C ASP A 2 14.10 23.70 -26.10
N ASP A 3 14.16 23.78 -27.43
CA ASP A 3 14.71 24.98 -28.06
C ASP A 3 13.72 26.16 -27.89
N PRO A 4 14.16 27.31 -27.32
CA PRO A 4 13.29 28.46 -27.07
C PRO A 4 12.69 29.09 -28.33
N ARG A 5 13.14 28.71 -29.52
CA ARG A 5 12.59 29.12 -30.82
C ARG A 5 11.38 28.28 -31.23
N ASN A 6 11.20 27.11 -30.64
CA ASN A 6 10.05 26.25 -30.91
C ASN A 6 8.86 26.71 -30.04
N PRO A 7 7.76 27.22 -30.63
CA PRO A 7 6.61 27.72 -29.88
C PRO A 7 5.87 26.64 -29.08
N ALA A 8 6.11 25.35 -29.36
CA ALA A 8 5.50 24.24 -28.63
C ALA A 8 6.16 23.97 -27.26
N THR A 9 7.36 24.48 -27.00
CA THR A 9 8.11 24.19 -25.76
C THR A 9 7.42 24.66 -24.50
N ILE A 10 6.70 25.79 -24.55
CA ILE A 10 5.89 26.25 -23.42
C ILE A 10 4.73 25.28 -23.17
N ALA A 11 4.09 24.78 -24.22
CA ALA A 11 2.98 23.85 -24.08
C ALA A 11 3.45 22.48 -23.55
N ASP A 12 4.64 22.04 -23.96
CA ASP A 12 5.28 20.79 -23.50
C ASP A 12 5.56 20.83 -21.99
N ASN A 13 6.30 21.86 -21.54
CA ASN A 13 6.62 22.04 -20.12
C ASN A 13 5.36 22.28 -19.25
N VAL A 14 4.31 22.90 -19.79
CA VAL A 14 3.01 22.99 -19.10
C VAL A 14 2.33 21.62 -19.06
N GLY A 15 2.42 20.85 -20.14
CA GLY A 15 1.95 19.48 -20.26
C GLY A 15 2.54 18.57 -19.18
N ASP A 16 3.84 18.61 -18.95
CA ASP A 16 4.51 17.80 -17.91
C ASP A 16 3.95 18.08 -16.51
N ASN A 17 3.66 19.34 -16.20
CA ASN A 17 3.10 19.70 -14.89
C ASN A 17 1.62 19.31 -14.77
N VAL A 18 0.83 19.48 -15.84
CA VAL A 18 -0.62 19.25 -15.80
C VAL A 18 -0.96 17.76 -15.94
N GLY A 19 -0.28 17.05 -16.84
CA GLY A 19 -0.45 15.63 -17.08
C GLY A 19 0.33 14.81 -16.06
N ASP A 20 1.64 14.87 -16.14
CA ASP A 20 2.51 13.90 -15.45
C ASP A 20 2.57 14.14 -13.94
N VAL A 21 2.44 15.39 -13.48
CA VAL A 21 2.40 15.69 -12.04
C VAL A 21 0.98 15.68 -11.49
N ALA A 22 0.10 16.56 -11.98
CA ALA A 22 -1.24 16.69 -11.41
C ALA A 22 -2.15 15.49 -11.73
N GLY A 23 -2.07 14.97 -12.96
CA GLY A 23 -2.84 13.81 -13.40
C GLY A 23 -2.41 12.52 -12.68
N MET A 24 -1.12 12.21 -12.65
CA MET A 24 -0.60 11.03 -11.95
C MET A 24 -0.90 11.10 -10.44
N GLY A 25 -0.77 12.27 -9.82
CA GLY A 25 -1.09 12.47 -8.41
C GLY A 25 -2.56 12.17 -8.08
N ALA A 26 -3.48 12.64 -8.92
CA ALA A 26 -4.92 12.38 -8.74
C ALA A 26 -5.27 10.90 -8.96
N ASP A 27 -4.67 10.26 -9.96
CA ASP A 27 -4.89 8.85 -10.27
C ASP A 27 -4.41 7.93 -9.13
N LEU A 28 -3.20 8.18 -8.62
CA LEU A 28 -2.66 7.47 -7.46
C LEU A 28 -3.50 7.68 -6.20
N PHE A 29 -3.96 8.91 -5.93
CA PHE A 29 -4.83 9.18 -4.79
C PHE A 29 -6.16 8.43 -4.90
N GLY A 30 -6.80 8.48 -6.07
CA GLY A 30 -8.07 7.79 -6.31
C GLY A 30 -7.96 6.27 -6.10
N SER A 31 -6.93 5.66 -6.69
CA SER A 31 -6.65 4.23 -6.56
C SER A 31 -6.32 3.82 -5.13
N TYR A 32 -5.53 4.64 -4.42
CA TYR A 32 -5.15 4.37 -3.03
C TYR A 32 -6.33 4.45 -2.06
N VAL A 33 -7.15 5.51 -2.18
CA VAL A 33 -8.33 5.67 -1.32
C VAL A 33 -9.39 4.60 -1.63
N ALA A 34 -9.62 4.27 -2.90
CA ALA A 34 -10.60 3.25 -3.29
C ALA A 34 -10.25 1.87 -2.72
N THR A 35 -9.00 1.44 -2.83
CA THR A 35 -8.55 0.14 -2.31
C THR A 35 -8.57 0.09 -0.78
N MET A 36 -8.21 1.19 -0.11
CA MET A 36 -8.32 1.30 1.35
C MET A 36 -9.77 1.20 1.82
N LEU A 37 -10.69 1.94 1.20
CA LEU A 37 -12.12 1.89 1.55
C LEU A 37 -12.73 0.51 1.28
N ALA A 38 -12.34 -0.16 0.20
CA ALA A 38 -12.77 -1.53 -0.07
C ALA A 38 -12.35 -2.49 1.05
N ALA A 39 -11.11 -2.38 1.53
CA ALA A 39 -10.64 -3.17 2.67
C ALA A 39 -11.39 -2.84 3.98
N MET A 40 -11.70 -1.56 4.23
CA MET A 40 -12.51 -1.14 5.38
C MET A 40 -13.92 -1.75 5.35
N VAL A 41 -14.55 -1.76 4.18
CA VAL A 41 -15.87 -2.37 3.98
C VAL A 41 -15.80 -3.88 4.26
N LEU A 42 -14.77 -4.57 3.77
CA LEU A 42 -14.54 -5.99 4.08
C LEU A 42 -14.34 -6.23 5.58
N GLY A 43 -13.60 -5.34 6.28
CA GLY A 43 -13.45 -5.40 7.73
C GLY A 43 -14.79 -5.36 8.46
N ASN A 44 -15.75 -4.55 8.00
CA ASN A 44 -17.10 -4.52 8.56
C ASN A 44 -17.87 -5.83 8.33
N TYR A 45 -17.69 -6.48 7.18
CA TYR A 45 -18.27 -7.80 6.94
C TYR A 45 -17.69 -8.86 7.88
N VAL A 46 -16.38 -8.84 8.11
CA VAL A 46 -15.71 -9.76 9.06
C VAL A 46 -16.27 -9.58 10.47
N ILE A 47 -16.43 -8.35 10.95
CA ILE A 47 -17.03 -8.05 12.25
C ILE A 47 -18.44 -8.64 12.36
N ARG A 48 -19.26 -8.47 11.32
CA ARG A 48 -20.63 -8.99 11.29
C ARG A 48 -20.68 -10.50 11.25
N ASP A 49 -19.77 -11.15 10.54
CA ASP A 49 -19.70 -12.61 10.45
C ASP A 49 -19.28 -13.23 11.77
N ILE A 50 -18.25 -12.66 12.43
CA ILE A 50 -17.82 -13.10 13.77
C ILE A 50 -18.99 -12.97 14.75
N ALA A 51 -19.69 -11.84 14.76
CA ALA A 51 -20.81 -11.62 15.66
C ALA A 51 -22.01 -12.55 15.38
N SER A 52 -22.23 -12.88 14.10
CA SER A 52 -23.29 -13.81 13.70
C SER A 52 -22.99 -15.25 14.10
N ALA A 53 -21.70 -15.61 14.18
CA ALA A 53 -21.27 -16.97 14.49
C ALA A 53 -21.13 -17.20 16.01
N SER A 54 -20.60 -16.22 16.74
CA SER A 54 -20.47 -16.28 18.21
C SER A 54 -21.77 -15.94 18.95
N GLY A 55 -22.69 -15.21 18.32
CA GLY A 55 -23.89 -14.68 18.95
C GLY A 55 -23.64 -13.46 19.85
N GLU A 56 -22.39 -12.98 19.93
CA GLU A 56 -21.98 -11.83 20.74
C GLU A 56 -21.36 -10.75 19.85
N ALA A 57 -21.49 -9.49 20.26
CA ALA A 57 -20.86 -8.40 19.53
C ALA A 57 -19.33 -8.57 19.56
N PHE A 58 -18.67 -8.35 18.42
CA PHE A 58 -17.21 -8.34 18.37
C PHE A 58 -16.67 -7.20 19.25
N THR A 59 -15.94 -7.57 20.31
CA THR A 59 -15.27 -6.61 21.19
C THR A 59 -13.77 -6.76 21.07
N ASP A 60 -13.09 -5.65 20.79
CA ASP A 60 -11.64 -5.53 20.83
C ASP A 60 -11.24 -4.31 21.66
N SER A 61 -9.93 -4.06 21.79
CA SER A 61 -9.40 -2.86 22.45
C SER A 61 -9.66 -1.55 21.69
N PHE A 62 -10.30 -1.60 20.51
CA PHE A 62 -10.54 -0.48 19.61
C PHE A 62 -12.04 -0.16 19.45
N GLY A 63 -12.89 -0.71 20.32
CA GLY A 63 -14.34 -0.47 20.28
C GLY A 63 -15.08 -1.27 19.21
N GLY A 64 -14.57 -2.43 18.82
CA GLY A 64 -15.11 -3.30 17.78
C GLY A 64 -14.75 -2.88 16.36
N LEU A 65 -13.82 -1.93 16.20
CA LEU A 65 -13.47 -1.33 14.90
C LEU A 65 -12.10 -1.77 14.37
N GLY A 66 -11.38 -2.68 15.05
CA GLY A 66 -10.05 -3.14 14.68
C GLY A 66 -9.93 -3.56 13.21
N PRO A 67 -10.78 -4.48 12.70
CA PRO A 67 -10.75 -4.89 11.29
C PRO A 67 -10.96 -3.76 10.28
N ILE A 68 -11.70 -2.71 10.64
CA ILE A 68 -11.97 -1.55 9.79
C ILE A 68 -10.80 -0.56 9.82
N LEU A 69 -10.19 -0.34 10.99
CA LEU A 69 -9.09 0.62 11.16
C LEU A 69 -7.73 0.07 10.73
N MET A 70 -7.57 -1.25 10.73
CA MET A 70 -6.34 -1.95 10.35
C MET A 70 -5.76 -1.50 8.99
N PRO A 71 -6.51 -1.50 7.86
CA PRO A 71 -5.96 -1.06 6.58
C PRO A 71 -5.48 0.40 6.60
N VAL A 72 -6.15 1.28 7.35
CA VAL A 72 -5.75 2.68 7.52
C VAL A 72 -4.44 2.79 8.31
N LEU A 73 -4.26 1.96 9.34
CA LEU A 73 -3.05 1.95 10.14
C LEU A 73 -1.85 1.41 9.34
N ILE A 74 -2.02 0.34 8.59
CA ILE A 74 -0.97 -0.21 7.70
C ILE A 74 -0.56 0.86 6.67
N ALA A 75 -1.53 1.52 6.04
CA ALA A 75 -1.32 2.62 5.13
C ALA A 75 -0.55 3.80 5.76
N GLY A 76 -0.94 4.22 6.97
CA GLY A 76 -0.29 5.31 7.69
C GLY A 76 1.15 4.99 8.10
N VAL A 77 1.40 3.77 8.59
CA VAL A 77 2.75 3.31 8.95
C VAL A 77 3.63 3.15 7.71
N GLY A 78 3.08 2.61 6.62
CA GLY A 78 3.77 2.54 5.33
C GLY A 78 4.20 3.91 4.82
N LEU A 79 3.35 4.93 4.95
CA LEU A 79 3.68 6.31 4.60
C LEU A 79 4.84 6.87 5.44
N ILE A 80 4.87 6.59 6.74
CA ILE A 80 5.98 6.99 7.62
C ILE A 80 7.28 6.31 7.16
N PHE A 81 7.24 5.02 6.82
CA PHE A 81 8.41 4.33 6.30
C PHE A 81 8.88 4.88 4.96
N SER A 82 7.98 5.25 4.05
CA SER A 82 8.34 5.91 2.81
C SER A 82 9.03 7.25 3.07
N ILE A 83 8.53 8.07 4.02
CA ILE A 83 9.17 9.33 4.41
C ILE A 83 10.58 9.07 4.95
N VAL A 84 10.75 8.12 5.87
CA VAL A 84 12.08 7.77 6.41
C VAL A 84 12.98 7.20 5.32
N GLY A 85 12.43 6.42 4.40
CA GLY A 85 13.11 5.87 3.24
C GLY A 85 13.69 6.96 2.34
N THR A 86 12.99 8.07 2.16
CA THR A 86 13.52 9.21 1.38
C THR A 86 14.82 9.77 1.95
N TRP A 87 15.02 9.74 3.27
CA TRP A 87 16.26 10.23 3.89
C TRP A 87 17.47 9.31 3.64
N VAL A 88 17.21 8.05 3.31
CA VAL A 88 18.24 7.05 2.95
C VAL A 88 18.70 7.26 1.50
N ILE A 89 17.85 7.83 0.64
CA ILE A 89 18.17 8.12 -0.76
C ILE A 89 19.11 9.34 -0.80
N ARG A 90 20.42 9.08 -0.88
CA ARG A 90 21.44 10.13 -1.07
C ARG A 90 22.27 9.86 -2.31
N ILE A 91 22.19 10.77 -3.28
CA ILE A 91 23.06 10.79 -4.46
C ILE A 91 24.39 11.40 -4.02
N LYS A 92 25.44 10.58 -3.95
CA LYS A 92 26.75 10.98 -3.42
C LYS A 92 27.59 11.82 -4.40
N ASN A 93 27.23 11.85 -5.69
CA ASN A 93 28.06 12.47 -6.72
C ASN A 93 27.18 13.13 -7.80
N ASN A 94 27.47 14.37 -8.19
CA ASN A 94 26.74 15.08 -9.25
C ASN A 94 27.02 14.51 -10.66
N GLU A 95 28.01 13.63 -10.80
CA GLU A 95 28.28 12.86 -12.03
C GLU A 95 27.54 11.51 -12.05
N ALA A 96 26.60 11.29 -11.14
CA ALA A 96 25.88 10.03 -11.06
C ALA A 96 25.13 9.74 -12.37
N LYS A 97 25.41 8.58 -12.95
CA LYS A 97 24.68 8.10 -14.14
C LYS A 97 23.31 7.58 -13.73
N GLU A 98 22.36 7.51 -14.68
CA GLU A 98 20.98 7.04 -14.46
C GLU A 98 20.90 5.77 -13.58
N LYS A 99 21.73 4.75 -13.86
CA LYS A 99 21.76 3.51 -13.08
C LYS A 99 22.07 3.70 -11.59
N GLN A 100 22.91 4.66 -11.24
CA GLN A 100 23.27 4.95 -9.85
C GLN A 100 22.15 5.71 -9.13
N VAL A 101 21.41 6.54 -9.86
CA VAL A 101 20.24 7.26 -9.36
C VAL A 101 19.07 6.28 -9.15
N GLN A 102 18.77 5.45 -10.15
CA GLN A 102 17.75 4.40 -10.07
C GLN A 102 18.02 3.41 -8.93
N GLY A 103 19.28 2.95 -8.77
CA GLY A 103 19.65 2.07 -7.68
C GLY A 103 19.42 2.68 -6.29
N ALA A 104 19.62 3.99 -6.13
CA ALA A 104 19.33 4.69 -4.87
C ALA A 104 17.83 4.76 -4.59
N PHE A 105 17.00 5.04 -5.61
CA PHE A 105 15.54 5.02 -5.49
C PHE A 105 15.01 3.62 -5.17
N ASN A 106 15.53 2.59 -5.82
CA ASN A 106 15.16 1.20 -5.55
C ASN A 106 15.49 0.77 -4.13
N LEU A 107 16.64 1.19 -3.58
CA LEU A 107 16.98 0.92 -2.20
C LEU A 107 15.93 1.49 -1.23
N GLY A 108 15.47 2.72 -1.48
CA GLY A 108 14.41 3.35 -0.68
C GLY A 108 13.05 2.63 -0.82
N ASN A 109 12.68 2.25 -2.04
CA ASN A 109 11.44 1.53 -2.34
C ASN A 109 11.42 0.15 -1.66
N TRP A 110 12.45 -0.67 -1.88
CA TRP A 110 12.57 -1.99 -1.26
C TRP A 110 12.65 -1.92 0.26
N GLY A 111 13.37 -0.94 0.81
CA GLY A 111 13.39 -0.69 2.25
C GLY A 111 12.00 -0.44 2.82
N SER A 112 11.21 0.40 2.15
CA SER A 112 9.85 0.75 2.57
C SER A 112 8.89 -0.45 2.46
N ILE A 113 9.00 -1.27 1.40
CA ILE A 113 8.22 -2.50 1.21
C ILE A 113 8.51 -3.49 2.35
N VAL A 114 9.78 -3.75 2.65
CA VAL A 114 10.17 -4.71 3.70
C VAL A 114 9.73 -4.24 5.08
N LEU A 115 9.94 -2.96 5.41
CA LEU A 115 9.51 -2.39 6.69
C LEU A 115 7.99 -2.46 6.84
N THR A 116 7.24 -2.17 5.78
CA THR A 116 5.78 -2.27 5.76
C THR A 116 5.32 -3.72 5.96
N GLY A 117 5.99 -4.70 5.33
CA GLY A 117 5.73 -6.12 5.53
C GLY A 117 5.98 -6.58 6.98
N ILE A 118 7.03 -6.09 7.63
CA ILE A 118 7.31 -6.42 9.03
C ILE A 118 6.27 -5.76 9.95
N ALA A 119 5.95 -4.48 9.74
CA ALA A 119 4.98 -3.78 10.57
C ALA A 119 3.57 -4.34 10.42
N SER A 120 3.17 -4.76 9.21
CA SER A 120 1.85 -5.34 8.98
C SER A 120 1.62 -6.62 9.78
N TYR A 121 2.66 -7.44 10.01
CA TYR A 121 2.58 -8.60 10.90
C TYR A 121 2.16 -8.21 12.32
N PHE A 122 2.85 -7.23 12.91
CA PHE A 122 2.55 -6.77 14.28
C PHE A 122 1.19 -6.09 14.36
N ILE A 123 0.82 -5.30 13.35
CA ILE A 123 -0.48 -4.62 13.29
C ILE A 123 -1.61 -5.64 13.22
N ILE A 124 -1.49 -6.65 12.35
CA ILE A 124 -2.52 -7.68 12.18
C ILE A 124 -2.70 -8.49 13.46
N GLN A 125 -1.61 -8.90 14.11
CA GLN A 125 -1.68 -9.65 15.36
C GLN A 125 -2.21 -8.83 16.54
N TYR A 126 -2.06 -7.50 16.49
CA TYR A 126 -2.57 -6.60 17.52
C TYR A 126 -4.04 -6.23 17.32
N MET A 127 -4.51 -6.13 16.06
CA MET A 127 -5.85 -5.63 15.73
C MET A 127 -6.87 -6.72 15.37
N LEU A 128 -6.42 -7.92 14.98
CA LEU A 128 -7.30 -9.04 14.67
C LEU A 128 -7.19 -10.15 15.72
N PRO A 129 -8.29 -10.85 16.04
CA PRO A 129 -8.21 -12.05 16.86
C PRO A 129 -7.45 -13.16 16.11
N PRO A 130 -6.78 -14.09 16.83
CA PRO A 130 -5.99 -15.15 16.21
C PRO A 130 -6.79 -16.03 15.23
N VAL A 131 -8.06 -16.25 15.55
CA VAL A 131 -9.00 -17.03 14.74
C VAL A 131 -10.29 -16.21 14.57
N MET A 132 -10.79 -16.18 13.35
CA MET A 132 -12.03 -15.50 12.95
C MET A 132 -12.95 -16.50 12.27
N GLU A 133 -14.25 -16.40 12.54
CA GLU A 133 -15.26 -17.13 11.79
C GLU A 133 -15.82 -16.22 10.70
N MET A 134 -15.64 -16.63 9.45
CA MET A 134 -16.04 -15.87 8.27
C MET A 134 -17.03 -16.68 7.45
N LYS A 135 -18.07 -16.03 6.94
CA LYS A 135 -19.08 -16.70 6.13
C LYS A 135 -18.67 -16.64 4.65
N PHE A 136 -18.34 -17.79 4.10
CA PHE A 136 -18.07 -17.92 2.67
C PHE A 136 -19.35 -18.17 1.89
N PHE A 137 -19.47 -17.51 0.73
CA PHE A 137 -20.59 -17.71 -0.18
C PHE A 137 -20.62 -19.16 -0.66
N GLY A 138 -21.69 -19.88 -0.30
CA GLY A 138 -21.89 -21.28 -0.69
C GLY A 138 -21.26 -22.32 0.23
N GLU A 139 -20.28 -21.96 1.06
CA GLU A 139 -19.54 -22.90 1.94
C GLU A 139 -19.80 -22.71 3.44
N GLY A 140 -20.58 -21.70 3.84
CA GLY A 140 -20.96 -21.49 5.24
C GLY A 140 -19.86 -20.83 6.07
N PHE A 141 -19.91 -20.99 7.40
CA PHE A 141 -18.89 -20.43 8.29
C PHE A 141 -17.62 -21.27 8.25
N GLN A 142 -16.50 -20.63 7.98
CA GLN A 142 -15.17 -21.24 8.05
C GLN A 142 -14.30 -20.47 9.05
N THR A 143 -13.48 -21.23 9.77
CA THR A 143 -12.50 -20.71 10.72
C THR A 143 -11.23 -20.33 9.97
N ILE A 144 -10.97 -19.03 9.89
CA ILE A 144 -9.83 -18.43 9.20
C ILE A 144 -8.91 -17.79 10.22
N THR A 145 -7.62 -18.10 10.13
CA THR A 145 -6.59 -17.49 10.99
C THR A 145 -6.25 -16.08 10.51
N SER A 146 -5.94 -15.17 11.44
CA SER A 146 -5.42 -13.82 11.13
C SER A 146 -4.21 -13.83 10.19
N MET A 147 -3.42 -14.91 10.24
CA MET A 147 -2.27 -15.14 9.35
C MET A 147 -2.62 -15.17 7.86
N ASN A 148 -3.83 -15.56 7.48
CA ASN A 148 -4.25 -15.53 6.07
C ASN A 148 -4.37 -14.10 5.56
N VAL A 149 -4.79 -13.16 6.41
CA VAL A 149 -4.80 -11.72 6.09
C VAL A 149 -3.38 -11.20 5.92
N PHE A 150 -2.45 -11.65 6.76
CA PHE A 150 -1.03 -11.30 6.62
C PHE A 150 -0.43 -11.81 5.31
N TYR A 151 -0.71 -13.06 4.93
CA TYR A 151 -0.25 -13.60 3.64
C TYR A 151 -0.88 -12.86 2.45
N ALA A 152 -2.14 -12.42 2.54
CA ALA A 152 -2.76 -11.59 1.51
C ALA A 152 -2.00 -10.25 1.33
N VAL A 153 -1.62 -9.60 2.44
CA VAL A 153 -0.79 -8.38 2.41
C VAL A 153 0.58 -8.66 1.80
N LEU A 154 1.25 -9.75 2.19
CA LEU A 154 2.56 -10.12 1.63
C LEU A 154 2.50 -10.39 0.12
N ILE A 155 1.46 -11.06 -0.35
CA ILE A 155 1.25 -11.29 -1.80
C ILE A 155 1.07 -9.94 -2.51
N GLY A 156 0.27 -9.03 -1.96
CA GLY A 156 0.10 -7.68 -2.52
C GLY A 156 1.42 -6.91 -2.62
N LEU A 157 2.23 -6.93 -1.54
CA LEU A 157 3.55 -6.30 -1.51
C LEU A 157 4.52 -6.94 -2.52
N ALA A 158 4.52 -8.27 -2.62
CA ALA A 158 5.37 -9.00 -3.57
C ALA A 158 4.99 -8.69 -5.03
N VAL A 159 3.69 -8.66 -5.34
CA VAL A 159 3.20 -8.30 -6.68
C VAL A 159 3.56 -6.86 -7.02
N GLY A 160 3.36 -5.92 -6.09
CA GLY A 160 3.75 -4.52 -6.29
C GLY A 160 5.26 -4.36 -6.56
N GLY A 161 6.10 -5.04 -5.78
CA GLY A 161 7.55 -5.06 -6.01
C GLY A 161 7.95 -5.71 -7.33
N LEU A 162 7.27 -6.79 -7.73
CA LEU A 162 7.53 -7.48 -8.99
C LEU A 162 7.15 -6.63 -10.20
N ILE A 163 6.02 -5.91 -10.14
CA ILE A 163 5.65 -4.95 -11.19
C ILE A 163 6.73 -3.88 -11.33
N ALA A 164 7.20 -3.29 -10.21
CA ALA A 164 8.26 -2.28 -10.24
C ALA A 164 9.55 -2.82 -10.90
N MET A 165 9.99 -4.03 -10.53
CA MET A 165 11.17 -4.66 -11.14
C MET A 165 11.01 -4.95 -12.63
N LEU A 166 9.84 -5.46 -13.04
CA LEU A 166 9.59 -5.76 -14.44
C LEU A 166 9.53 -4.47 -15.27
N THR A 167 8.86 -3.43 -14.78
CA THR A 167 8.81 -2.14 -15.47
C THR A 167 10.20 -1.56 -15.68
N GLU A 168 11.07 -1.61 -14.66
CA GLU A 168 12.48 -1.17 -14.76
C GLU A 168 13.31 -2.03 -15.74
N TYR A 169 13.00 -3.32 -15.88
CA TYR A 169 13.71 -4.16 -16.84
C TYR A 169 13.37 -3.82 -18.30
N TYR A 170 12.13 -3.40 -18.56
CA TYR A 170 11.61 -3.16 -19.90
C TYR A 170 11.65 -1.69 -20.34
N THR A 171 11.85 -0.74 -19.43
CA THR A 171 11.92 0.71 -19.69
C THR A 171 13.22 1.28 -19.17
#